data_AF-A0A3B0PK98-F1
#
_entry.id   AF-A0A3B0PK98-F1
#
_cell.length_a   1.000
_cell.length_b   1.000
_cell.length_c   1.000
_cell.angle_alpha   90.00
_cell.angle_beta   90.00
_cell.angle_gamma   90.00
#
_symmetry.space_group_name_H-M   'P 1'
#
loop_
_entity.id
_entity.type
_entity.pdbx_description
1 polymer ?
#
loop_
_entity_poly.entity_id
_entity_poly.type
_entity_poly.pdbx_seq_one_letter_code
_entity_poly.pdbx_strand_id
1 'polypeptide(L)'
;MIDLILKDYDYKGSEVALMINGLGGTPEMELFIVANDAHNYLAQKGIKVYTSNVGNFMTSLEMQGVSISLLKLDSQLKELLMDKNEVKSW
;
A
#
# COMPACT_ATOMS: atom_id res chain seq x y z
N MET A 1 -6.93 -8.45 -7.32
CA MET A 1 -7.37 -7.22 -6.64
C MET A 1 -6.75 -5.96 -7.26
N ILE A 2 -5.42 -5.87 -7.35
CA ILE A 2 -4.71 -4.70 -7.91
C ILE A 2 -5.15 -4.36 -9.35
N ASP A 3 -5.49 -5.35 -10.17
CA ASP A 3 -6.02 -5.11 -11.52
C ASP A 3 -7.25 -4.21 -11.57
N LEU A 4 -8.11 -4.26 -10.56
CA LEU A 4 -9.28 -3.38 -10.50
C LEU A 4 -8.84 -1.93 -10.27
N ILE A 5 -7.83 -1.72 -9.42
CA ILE A 5 -7.24 -0.40 -9.15
C ILE A 5 -6.56 0.15 -10.42
N LEU A 6 -5.78 -0.68 -11.12
CA LEU A 6 -5.07 -0.27 -12.34
C LEU A 6 -6.00 -0.04 -13.53
N LYS A 7 -7.24 -0.55 -13.49
CA LYS A 7 -8.29 -0.24 -14.48
C LYS A 7 -8.97 1.10 -14.19
N ASP A 8 -9.06 1.48 -12.92
CA ASP A 8 -9.72 2.71 -12.47
C ASP A 8 -8.83 3.95 -12.66
N TYR A 9 -7.50 3.80 -12.51
CA TYR A 9 -6.56 4.91 -12.64
C TYR A 9 -5.25 4.51 -13.33
N ASP A 10 -4.65 5.44 -14.10
CA ASP A 10 -3.43 5.17 -14.86
C ASP A 10 -2.15 5.42 -14.05
N TYR A 11 -1.48 4.31 -13.73
CA TYR A 11 -0.21 4.26 -13.01
C TYR A 11 0.99 3.89 -13.92
N LYS A 12 0.83 3.79 -15.25
CA LYS A 12 1.93 3.39 -16.13
C LYS A 12 3.12 4.35 -16.02
N GLY A 13 4.32 3.79 -15.84
CA GLY A 13 5.56 4.56 -15.69
C GLY A 13 5.60 5.48 -14.46
N SER A 14 4.67 5.30 -13.52
CA SER A 14 4.62 6.10 -12.31
C SER A 14 5.37 5.45 -11.15
N GLU A 15 5.67 6.28 -10.16
CA GLU A 15 6.15 5.84 -8.87
C GLU A 15 5.03 6.01 -7.85
N VAL A 16 4.84 5.02 -6.97
CA VAL A 16 3.69 4.95 -6.05
C VAL A 16 4.11 4.67 -4.62
N ALA A 17 3.32 5.13 -3.66
CA ALA A 17 3.32 4.59 -2.30
C ALA A 17 2.26 3.47 -2.21
N LEU A 18 2.63 2.37 -1.57
CA LEU A 18 1.78 1.20 -1.38
C LEU A 18 1.39 1.08 0.10
N MET A 19 0.11 0.95 0.40
CA MET A 19 -0.34 0.62 1.76
C MET A 19 -1.09 -0.70 1.75
N ILE A 20 -0.66 -1.64 2.59
CA ILE A 20 -1.34 -2.90 2.87
C ILE A 20 -1.92 -2.78 4.28
N ASN A 21 -3.24 -2.67 4.37
CA ASN A 21 -3.94 -2.48 5.63
C ASN A 21 -4.73 -3.73 6.02
N GLY A 22 -4.45 -4.28 7.19
CA GLY A 22 -5.26 -5.34 7.77
C GLY A 22 -6.56 -4.80 8.36
N LEU A 23 -7.64 -5.58 8.23
CA LEU A 23 -8.96 -5.22 8.77
C LEU A 23 -9.16 -5.68 10.23
N GLY A 24 -8.09 -6.11 10.89
CA GLY A 24 -8.06 -6.45 12.32
C GLY A 24 -7.73 -7.91 12.58
N GLY A 25 -8.57 -8.83 12.08
CA GLY A 25 -8.43 -10.27 12.34
C GLY A 25 -7.37 -11.00 11.50
N THR A 26 -6.70 -10.31 10.58
CA THR A 26 -5.67 -10.89 9.70
C THR A 26 -4.29 -10.87 10.36
N PRO A 27 -3.59 -12.00 10.48
CA PRO A 27 -2.23 -12.04 11.00
C PRO A 27 -1.25 -11.17 10.19
N GLU A 28 -0.33 -10.51 10.87
CA GLU A 28 0.67 -9.64 10.24
C GLU A 28 1.53 -10.37 9.20
N MET A 29 1.86 -11.64 9.45
CA MET A 29 2.57 -12.50 8.48
C MET A 29 1.83 -12.61 7.15
N GLU A 30 0.49 -12.74 7.18
CA GLU A 30 -0.32 -12.80 5.96
C GLU A 30 -0.32 -11.45 5.22
N LEU A 31 -0.32 -10.32 5.96
CA LEU A 31 -0.20 -8.99 5.35
C LEU A 31 1.13 -8.83 4.60
N PHE A 32 2.24 -9.36 5.15
CA PHE A 32 3.53 -9.34 4.46
C PHE A 32 3.61 -10.26 3.24
N ILE A 33 2.90 -11.39 3.25
CA ILE A 33 2.75 -12.24 2.05
C ILE A 33 2.02 -11.44 0.96
N VAL A 34 0.91 -10.77 1.29
CA VAL A 34 0.19 -9.91 0.34
C VAL A 34 1.08 -8.75 -0.14
N ALA A 35 1.88 -8.15 0.74
CA ALA A 35 2.81 -7.09 0.36
C ALA A 35 3.84 -7.58 -0.66
N ASN A 36 4.45 -8.75 -0.44
CA ASN A 36 5.40 -9.35 -1.39
C ASN A 36 4.76 -9.58 -2.77
N ASP A 37 3.56 -10.14 -2.79
CA ASP A 37 2.84 -10.39 -4.04
C ASP A 37 2.47 -9.09 -4.75
N ALA A 38 2.06 -8.05 -4.00
CA ALA A 38 1.77 -6.73 -4.54
C ALA A 38 3.01 -6.07 -5.15
N HIS A 39 4.16 -6.11 -4.47
CA HIS A 39 5.44 -5.59 -4.98
C HIS A 39 5.85 -6.28 -6.28
N ASN A 40 5.83 -7.62 -6.30
CA ASN A 40 6.16 -8.39 -7.50
C ASN A 40 5.20 -8.09 -8.66
N TYR A 41 3.91 -7.97 -8.37
CA TYR A 41 2.90 -7.67 -9.38
C TYR A 41 3.07 -6.27 -9.99
N LEU A 42 3.27 -5.24 -9.15
CA LEU A 42 3.48 -3.87 -9.61
C LEU A 42 4.78 -3.73 -10.42
N ALA A 43 5.85 -4.40 -10.00
CA ALA A 43 7.11 -4.44 -10.73
C ALA A 43 6.94 -5.03 -12.15
N GLN A 44 6.20 -6.13 -12.29
CA GLN A 44 5.88 -6.72 -13.61
C GLN A 44 5.07 -5.77 -14.51
N LYS A 45 4.32 -4.84 -13.92
CA LYS A 45 3.58 -3.79 -14.66
C LYS A 45 4.39 -2.53 -14.92
N GLY A 46 5.67 -2.50 -14.53
CA GLY A 46 6.54 -1.33 -14.67
C GLY A 46 6.16 -0.16 -13.76
N ILE A 47 5.48 -0.43 -12.64
CA ILE A 47 5.10 0.55 -11.63
C ILE A 47 6.10 0.44 -10.47
N LYS A 48 6.80 1.53 -10.16
CA LYS A 48 7.82 1.51 -9.11
C LYS A 48 7.18 1.84 -7.76
N VAL A 49 7.41 1.00 -6.75
CA VAL A 49 7.00 1.29 -5.37
C VAL A 49 8.13 2.08 -4.69
N TYR A 50 7.85 3.31 -4.28
CA TYR A 50 8.81 4.18 -3.56
C TYR A 50 8.92 3.79 -2.09
N THR A 51 7.76 3.56 -1.46
CA THR A 51 7.64 3.15 -0.07
C THR A 51 6.43 2.25 0.09
N SER A 52 6.48 1.39 1.09
CA SER A 52 5.34 0.56 1.47
C SER A 52 5.13 0.51 2.97
N ASN A 53 3.89 0.73 3.40
CA ASN A 53 3.45 0.62 4.78
C ASN A 53 2.54 -0.63 4.91
N VAL A 54 2.88 -1.53 5.83
CA VAL A 54 2.17 -2.80 6.05
C VAL A 54 1.78 -2.88 7.51
N GLY A 55 0.51 -3.10 7.81
CA GLY A 55 0.03 -3.19 9.19
C GLY A 55 -1.46 -2.91 9.33
N ASN A 56 -1.88 -2.61 10.56
CA ASN A 56 -3.26 -2.27 10.90
C ASN A 56 -3.39 -0.76 11.11
N PHE A 57 -3.76 -0.03 10.06
CA PHE A 57 -3.94 1.42 10.08
C PHE A 57 -5.40 1.82 10.31
N MET A 58 -6.33 1.06 9.71
CA MET A 58 -7.77 1.25 9.84
C MET A 58 -8.47 -0.11 9.81
N THR A 59 -8.82 -0.62 10.99
CA THR A 59 -9.42 -1.95 11.17
C THR A 59 -10.96 -1.91 11.10
N SER A 60 -11.56 -3.09 10.96
CA SER A 60 -13.00 -3.32 11.06
C SER A 60 -13.26 -4.40 12.13
N LEU A 61 -13.03 -4.02 13.39
CA LEU A 61 -13.07 -4.94 14.55
C LEU A 61 -12.16 -6.16 14.30
N GLU A 62 -12.72 -7.36 14.37
CA GLU A 62 -12.02 -8.64 14.21
C GLU A 62 -12.18 -9.23 12.79
N MET A 63 -12.47 -8.38 11.79
CA MET A 63 -12.68 -8.85 10.41
C MET A 63 -11.38 -9.42 9.82
N GLN A 64 -11.45 -10.64 9.30
CA GLN A 64 -10.39 -11.23 8.49
C GLN A 64 -10.47 -10.63 7.09
N GLY A 65 -9.52 -9.78 6.76
CA GLY A 65 -9.40 -9.17 5.45
C GLY A 65 -8.25 -8.18 5.34
N VAL A 66 -8.06 -7.69 4.11
CA VAL A 66 -7.01 -6.74 3.77
C VAL A 66 -7.56 -5.73 2.77
N SER A 67 -7.12 -4.48 2.88
CA SER A 67 -7.27 -3.47 1.84
C SER A 67 -5.90 -3.07 1.28
N ILE A 68 -5.86 -2.76 -0.01
CA ILE A 68 -4.67 -2.27 -0.70
C ILE A 68 -4.97 -0.88 -1.24
N SER A 69 -4.11 0.07 -0.92
CA SER A 69 -4.19 1.44 -1.42
C SER A 69 -2.92 1.80 -2.20
N LEU A 70 -3.10 2.49 -3.33
CA LEU A 70 -2.02 3.01 -4.15
C LEU A 70 -2.13 4.54 -4.26
N LEU A 71 -1.05 5.24 -3.94
CA LEU A 71 -0.94 6.68 -4.13
C LEU A 71 0.12 6.97 -5.19
N LYS A 72 -0.27 7.59 -6.32
CA LYS A 72 0.69 8.07 -7.32
C LYS A 72 1.46 9.24 -6.75
N LEU A 73 2.77 9.19 -6.85
CA LEU A 73 3.66 10.17 -6.22
C LEU A 73 4.20 11.17 -7.24
N ASP A 74 4.02 12.44 -6.92
CA ASP A 74 4.84 13.53 -7.44
C ASP A 74 5.93 13.91 -6.41
N SER A 75 6.76 14.90 -6.75
CA SER A 75 7.85 15.34 -5.86
C SER A 75 7.36 15.89 -4.52
N GLN A 76 6.24 16.62 -4.51
CA GLN A 76 5.69 17.22 -3.30
C GLN A 76 5.11 16.15 -2.37
N LEU A 77 4.35 15.20 -2.92
CA LEU A 77 3.77 14.10 -2.15
C LEU A 77 4.86 13.20 -1.54
N LYS A 78 5.98 12.98 -2.22
CA LYS A 78 7.11 12.23 -1.64
C LYS A 78 7.70 12.91 -0.42
N GLU A 79 7.87 14.23 -0.50
CA GLU A 79 8.41 15.02 0.60
C GLU A 79 7.45 14.98 1.80
N LEU A 80 6.17 15.27 1.56
CA LEU A 80 5.14 15.25 2.61
C LEU A 80 4.97 13.87 3.24
N LEU A 81 5.05 12.80 2.45
CA LEU A 81 4.91 11.43 2.95
C LEU A 81 6.09 10.98 3.82
N MET A 82 7.29 11.54 3.56
CA MET A 82 8.52 11.21 4.28
C MET A 82 8.80 12.16 5.45
N ASP A 83 7.97 13.18 5.65
CA ASP A 83 8.16 14.13 6.72
C ASP A 83 7.93 13.46 8.09
N LYS A 84 8.74 13.87 9.06
CA LYS A 84 8.70 13.27 10.40
C LYS A 84 7.45 13.72 11.12
N ASN A 85 6.80 12.77 11.80
CA ASN A 85 5.69 13.06 12.69
C ASN A 85 5.82 12.26 13.99
N GLU A 86 5.03 12.65 14.98
CA GLU A 86 5.05 12.05 16.32
C GLU A 86 3.88 11.07 16.54
N VAL A 87 3.17 10.70 15.47
CA VAL A 87 2.01 9.80 15.55
C VAL A 87 2.50 8.37 15.72
N LYS A 88 1.97 7.68 16.74
CA LYS A 88 2.44 6.33 17.12
C LYS A 88 2.17 5.23 16.09
N SER A 89 1.18 5.44 15.23
CA SER A 89 0.63 4.43 14.32
C SER A 89 0.90 4.75 12.85
N TRP A 90 1.99 5.49 12.57
CA TRP A 90 2.42 5.88 11.24
C TRP A 90 3.71 5.16 10.84
#